data_AF-A0A8X6WZZ8-F1
#
_entry.id   AF-A0A8X6WZZ8-F1
#
_cell.length_a   1.000
_cell.length_b   1.000
_cell.length_c   1.000
_cell.angle_alpha   90.00
_cell.angle_beta   90.00
_cell.angle_gamma   90.00
#
_symmetry.space_group_name_H-M   'P 1'
#
loop_
_entity.id
_entity.type
_entity.pdbx_description
1 polymer ?
#
loop_
_entity_poly.entity_id
_entity_poly.type
_entity_poly.pdbx_seq_one_letter_code
_entity_poly.pdbx_strand_id
1 'polypeptide(L)'
;MRMDGYVVRLPFHSPPSELGDSRESAIRRFNSFRTFTNKRNLRFILNIETFMQEYLTLGHMELVPKHDYAKREAYYLPHHAVLRDSSTTTKLRVVFDASAKSTTGHSLNDLLMVGPRVQRRVINSAFL
;
A
#
# COMPACT_ATOMS: atom_id res chain seq x y z
N MET A 1 15.98 1.67 14.29
CA MET A 1 16.80 1.98 13.10
C MET A 1 17.61 0.73 12.77
N ARG A 2 17.39 0.10 11.61
CA ARG A 2 18.21 -1.05 11.17
C ARG A 2 19.62 -0.54 10.82
N MET A 3 20.66 -1.26 11.25
CA MET A 3 22.05 -0.91 10.98
C MET A 3 22.56 -1.41 9.61
N ASP A 4 21.74 -2.17 8.87
CA ASP A 4 22.12 -2.90 7.66
C ASP A 4 21.20 -2.63 6.43
N GLY A 5 20.27 -1.67 6.54
CA GLY A 5 19.34 -1.33 5.47
C GLY A 5 19.59 0.06 4.88
N TYR A 6 19.51 0.19 3.56
CA TYR A 6 19.41 1.50 2.90
C TYR A 6 17.94 1.96 2.90
N VAL A 7 17.70 3.17 3.38
CA VAL A 7 16.40 3.84 3.25
C VAL A 7 16.46 4.75 2.02
N VAL A 8 15.72 4.40 0.98
CA VAL A 8 15.58 5.23 -0.22
C VAL A 8 14.37 6.15 -0.08
N ARG A 9 14.55 7.42 -0.45
CA ARG A 9 13.43 8.34 -0.56
C ARG A 9 12.56 7.94 -1.75
N LEU A 10 11.26 8.19 -1.64
CA LEU A 10 10.35 8.04 -2.77
C LEU A 10 10.79 8.99 -3.91
N PRO A 11 10.96 8.48 -5.15
CA PRO A 11 11.44 9.29 -6.25
C PRO A 11 10.26 10.08 -6.85
N PHE A 12 10.08 11.32 -6.42
CA PHE A 12 9.03 12.19 -6.94
C PHE A 12 9.48 12.89 -8.24
N HIS A 13 8.62 12.89 -9.27
CA HIS A 13 8.79 13.78 -10.44
C HIS A 13 7.99 15.07 -10.31
N SER A 14 6.98 15.09 -9.45
CA SER A 14 6.13 16.23 -9.13
C SER A 14 6.15 16.47 -7.61
N PRO A 15 6.06 17.73 -7.15
CA PRO A 15 6.14 18.03 -5.73
C PRO A 15 5.00 17.37 -4.94
N PRO A 16 5.27 16.75 -3.77
CA PRO A 16 4.23 16.14 -2.93
C PRO A 16 3.09 17.07 -2.53
N SER A 17 3.30 18.38 -2.58
CA SER A 17 2.28 19.41 -2.35
C SER A 17 1.12 19.39 -3.36
N GLU A 18 1.27 18.70 -4.50
CA GLU A 18 0.16 18.46 -5.44
C GLU A 18 -0.84 17.42 -4.95
N LEU A 19 -0.49 16.62 -3.93
CA LEU A 19 -1.43 15.71 -3.27
C LEU A 19 -2.39 16.52 -2.38
N GLY A 20 -3.67 16.21 -2.52
CA GLY A 20 -4.70 16.66 -1.59
C GLY A 20 -4.85 15.74 -0.38
N ASP A 21 -5.94 15.94 0.36
CA ASP A 21 -6.32 15.04 1.44
C ASP A 21 -6.71 13.67 0.88
N SER A 22 -6.27 12.61 1.56
CA SER A 22 -6.61 11.21 1.26
C SER A 22 -7.16 10.48 2.47
N ARG A 23 -7.27 11.16 3.61
CA ARG A 23 -7.54 10.56 4.91
C ARG A 23 -8.95 10.03 4.99
N GLU A 24 -9.93 10.83 4.58
CA GLU A 24 -11.33 10.45 4.67
C GLU A 24 -11.65 9.23 3.79
N SER A 25 -11.12 9.23 2.55
CA SER A 25 -11.32 8.12 1.62
C SER A 25 -10.63 6.84 2.11
N ALA A 26 -9.41 6.94 2.67
CA ALA A 26 -8.70 5.82 3.27
C ALA A 26 -9.44 5.25 4.49
N ILE A 27 -9.95 6.09 5.39
CA ILE A 27 -10.74 5.66 6.56
C ILE A 27 -12.01 4.94 6.11
N ARG A 28 -12.73 5.46 5.12
CA ARG A 28 -13.95 4.84 4.59
C ARG A 28 -13.67 3.44 4.06
N ARG A 29 -12.60 3.29 3.27
CA ARG A 29 -12.15 1.99 2.75
C ARG A 29 -11.69 1.04 3.86
N PHE A 30 -10.99 1.55 4.87
CA PHE A 30 -10.58 0.76 6.03
C PHE A 30 -11.78 0.24 6.83
N ASN A 31 -12.81 1.06 7.06
CA ASN A 31 -14.04 0.65 7.76
C ASN A 31 -14.82 -0.41 6.96
N SER A 32 -14.86 -0.27 5.64
CA SER A 32 -15.44 -1.28 4.74
C SER A 32 -14.66 -2.59 4.81
N PHE A 33 -13.33 -2.53 4.73
CA PHE A 33 -12.44 -3.67 4.87
C PHE A 33 -12.62 -4.36 6.23
N ARG A 34 -12.68 -3.61 7.33
CA ARG A 34 -12.92 -4.15 8.68
C ARG A 34 -14.26 -4.88 8.76
N THR A 35 -15.33 -4.26 8.25
CA THR A 35 -16.66 -4.89 8.18
C THR A 35 -16.64 -6.18 7.37
N PHE A 36 -15.95 -6.19 6.23
CA PHE A 36 -15.79 -7.37 5.38
C PHE A 36 -15.02 -8.48 6.11
N THR A 37 -13.90 -8.13 6.76
CA THR A 37 -13.03 -9.06 7.49
C THR A 37 -13.73 -9.69 8.69
N ASN A 38 -14.51 -8.91 9.44
CA ASN A 38 -15.27 -9.41 10.60
C ASN A 38 -16.36 -10.42 10.23
N LYS A 39 -16.77 -10.47 8.95
CA LYS A 39 -17.72 -11.46 8.43
C LYS A 39 -17.04 -12.76 7.96
N ARG A 40 -15.71 -12.86 8.03
CA ARG A 40 -14.94 -14.05 7.64
C ARG A 40 -14.64 -14.93 8.85
N ASN A 41 -14.07 -16.10 8.59
CA ASN A 41 -13.65 -17.03 9.64
C ASN A 41 -12.42 -16.51 10.43
N LEU A 42 -12.22 -17.06 11.63
CA LEU A 42 -11.11 -16.70 12.52
C LEU A 42 -9.74 -16.83 11.86
N ARG A 43 -9.55 -17.86 11.02
CA ARG A 43 -8.29 -18.10 10.31
C ARG A 43 -7.92 -16.93 9.39
N PHE A 44 -8.89 -16.31 8.73
CA PHE A 44 -8.65 -15.15 7.88
C PHE A 44 -8.18 -13.93 8.69
N ILE A 45 -8.82 -13.69 9.83
CA ILE A 45 -8.48 -12.58 10.73
C ILE A 45 -7.06 -12.74 11.28
N LEU A 46 -6.75 -13.93 11.81
CA LEU A 46 -5.43 -14.25 12.35
C LEU A 46 -4.32 -14.13 11.30
N ASN A 47 -4.59 -14.48 10.05
CA ASN A 47 -3.61 -14.29 8.97
C ASN A 47 -3.32 -12.80 8.72
N ILE A 48 -4.33 -11.92 8.79
CA ILE A 48 -4.14 -10.47 8.63
C ILE A 48 -3.31 -9.93 9.79
N GLU A 49 -3.64 -10.32 11.02
CA GLU A 49 -2.88 -9.90 12.21
C GLU A 49 -1.44 -10.37 12.16
N THR A 50 -1.20 -11.63 11.77
CA THR A 50 0.14 -12.20 11.59
C THR A 50 0.94 -11.40 10.56
N PHE A 51 0.34 -11.10 9.41
CA PHE A 51 0.97 -10.27 8.38
C PHE A 51 1.35 -8.88 8.93
N MET A 52 0.43 -8.21 9.64
CA MET A 52 0.70 -6.87 10.17
C MET A 52 1.79 -6.91 11.24
N GLN A 53 1.81 -7.92 12.12
CA GLN A 53 2.87 -8.05 13.12
C GLN A 53 4.23 -8.35 12.51
N GLU A 54 4.28 -9.21 11.49
CA GLU A 54 5.51 -9.49 10.74
C GLU A 54 6.01 -8.22 10.05
N TYR A 55 5.13 -7.47 9.38
CA TYR A 55 5.46 -6.21 8.70
C TYR A 55 6.03 -5.16 9.68
N LEU A 56 5.52 -5.11 10.92
CA LEU A 56 6.04 -4.27 12.00
C LEU A 56 7.40 -4.76 12.51
N THR A 57 7.51 -6.05 12.80
CA THR A 57 8.73 -6.68 13.35
C THR A 57 9.88 -6.57 12.36
N LEU A 58 9.58 -6.70 11.08
CA LEU A 58 10.52 -6.47 9.98
C LEU A 58 10.78 -4.99 9.73
N GLY A 59 10.29 -4.06 10.54
CA GLY A 59 10.54 -2.62 10.39
C GLY A 59 10.09 -2.05 9.04
N HIS A 60 9.13 -2.68 8.37
CA HIS A 60 8.53 -2.18 7.13
C HIS A 60 7.41 -1.17 7.40
N MET A 61 6.96 -1.07 8.65
CA MET A 61 6.14 0.03 9.16
C MET A 61 6.56 0.39 10.58
N GLU A 62 6.17 1.58 11.01
CA GLU A 62 6.31 2.05 12.38
C GLU A 62 5.03 2.77 12.82
N LEU A 63 4.85 2.89 14.12
CA LEU A 63 3.76 3.69 14.65
C LEU A 63 4.04 5.16 14.40
N VAL A 64 3.12 5.84 13.73
CA VAL A 64 3.22 7.29 13.50
C VAL A 64 3.22 8.01 14.86
N PRO A 65 4.16 8.91 15.14
CA PRO A 65 4.15 9.70 16.37
C PRO A 65 2.88 10.56 16.47
N LYS A 66 2.32 10.73 17.68
CA LYS A 66 1.06 11.49 17.87
C LYS A 66 1.13 12.92 17.34
N HIS A 67 2.29 13.57 17.42
CA HIS A 67 2.49 14.93 16.92
C HIS A 67 2.44 15.02 15.38
N ASP A 68 2.61 13.89 14.69
CA ASP A 68 2.59 13.80 13.23
C ASP A 68 1.21 13.51 12.66
N TYR A 69 0.21 13.24 13.51
CA TYR A 69 -1.15 12.91 13.06
C TYR A 69 -1.83 14.04 12.27
N ALA A 70 -1.42 15.28 12.49
CA ALA A 70 -2.00 16.47 11.86
C ALA A 70 -1.10 17.07 10.75
N LYS A 71 -0.03 16.38 10.36
CA LYS A 71 0.82 16.85 9.25
C LYS A 71 0.00 16.93 7.97
N ARG A 72 0.02 18.10 7.32
CA ARG A 72 -0.67 18.33 6.04
C ARG A 72 -0.03 17.56 4.88
N GLU A 73 1.24 17.20 5.01
CA GLU A 73 2.01 16.45 4.01
C GLU A 73 1.92 14.93 4.26
N ALA A 74 0.71 14.42 4.51
CA ALA A 74 0.46 13.01 4.73
C ALA A 74 -0.45 12.45 3.63
N TYR A 75 -0.05 11.32 3.06
CA TYR A 75 -0.87 10.57 2.11
C TYR A 75 -1.21 9.20 2.70
N TYR A 76 -2.50 8.95 2.88
CA TYR A 76 -3.02 7.74 3.51
C TYR A 76 -3.34 6.70 2.43
N LEU A 77 -2.55 5.63 2.39
CA LEU A 77 -2.77 4.51 1.47
C LEU A 77 -3.93 3.64 1.97
N PRO A 78 -5.04 3.54 1.23
CA PRO A 78 -6.03 2.51 1.49
C PRO A 78 -5.40 1.13 1.35
N HIS A 79 -5.80 0.18 2.18
CA HIS A 79 -5.32 -1.19 2.08
C HIS A 79 -6.46 -2.20 2.20
N HIS A 80 -6.23 -3.38 1.65
CA HIS A 80 -7.13 -4.53 1.77
C HIS A 80 -6.34 -5.82 1.71
N ALA A 81 -6.91 -6.91 2.24
CA ALA A 81 -6.30 -8.22 2.17
C ALA A 81 -6.87 -9.05 1.02
N VAL A 82 -5.98 -9.72 0.29
CA VAL A 82 -6.29 -10.63 -0.81
C VAL A 82 -5.91 -12.05 -0.41
N LEU A 83 -6.86 -12.98 -0.51
CA LEU A 83 -6.60 -14.41 -0.39
C LEU A 83 -6.18 -14.97 -1.73
N ARG A 84 -5.11 -15.77 -1.71
CA ARG A 84 -4.69 -16.62 -2.82
C ARG A 84 -4.47 -18.01 -2.29
N ASP A 85 -5.53 -18.81 -2.23
CA ASP A 85 -5.47 -20.17 -1.68
C ASP A 85 -4.52 -21.09 -2.47
N SER A 86 -4.30 -20.80 -3.75
CA SER A 86 -3.35 -21.48 -4.64
C SER A 86 -1.89 -21.05 -4.45
N SER A 87 -1.61 -20.06 -3.58
CA SER A 87 -0.24 -19.60 -3.31
C SER A 87 0.51 -20.62 -2.45
N THR A 88 1.69 -21.02 -2.92
CA THR A 88 2.57 -21.97 -2.22
C THR A 88 3.32 -21.36 -1.04
N THR A 89 3.53 -20.04 -1.04
CA THR A 89 4.30 -19.33 0.00
C THR A 89 3.39 -18.68 1.03
N THR A 90 2.57 -17.71 0.61
CA THR A 90 1.67 -16.98 1.52
C THR A 90 0.25 -16.95 0.96
N LYS A 91 -0.71 -17.50 1.69
CA LYS A 91 -2.12 -17.53 1.29
C LYS A 91 -2.83 -16.19 1.42
N LEU A 92 -2.27 -15.24 2.19
CA LEU A 92 -2.80 -13.90 2.37
C LEU A 92 -1.74 -12.86 1.98
N ARG A 93 -2.18 -11.78 1.32
CA ARG A 93 -1.36 -10.57 1.08
C ARG A 93 -2.16 -9.32 1.40
N VAL A 94 -1.56 -8.36 2.10
CA VAL A 94 -2.14 -7.01 2.21
C VAL A 94 -1.62 -6.17 1.05
N VAL A 95 -2.55 -5.53 0.33
CA VAL A 95 -2.27 -4.67 -0.81
C VAL A 95 -2.52 -3.23 -0.41
N PHE A 96 -1.53 -2.37 -0.61
CA PHE A 96 -1.62 -0.92 -0.43
C PHE A 96 -1.91 -0.26 -1.77
N ASP A 97 -2.97 0.54 -1.84
CA ASP A 97 -3.42 1.19 -3.07
C ASP A 97 -2.84 2.60 -3.21
N ALA A 98 -1.69 2.70 -3.87
CA ALA A 98 -1.04 3.97 -4.21
C ALA A 98 -1.66 4.68 -5.44
N SER A 99 -2.68 4.09 -6.06
CA SER A 99 -3.43 4.68 -7.18
C SER A 99 -4.70 5.42 -6.73
N ALA A 100 -5.05 5.35 -5.44
CA ALA A 100 -6.19 6.04 -4.89
C ALA A 100 -6.07 7.56 -5.05
N LYS A 101 -7.01 8.23 -5.71
CA LYS A 101 -6.93 9.68 -5.86
C LYS A 101 -7.18 10.39 -4.52
N SER A 102 -6.39 11.43 -4.26
CA SER A 102 -6.63 12.42 -3.22
C SER A 102 -7.68 13.45 -3.66
N THR A 103 -8.01 14.42 -2.81
CA THR A 103 -8.98 15.49 -3.13
C THR A 103 -8.57 16.37 -4.33
N THR A 104 -7.30 16.38 -4.73
CA THR A 104 -6.83 17.08 -5.94
C THR A 104 -6.98 16.27 -7.21
N GLY A 105 -7.41 15.00 -7.12
CA GLY A 105 -7.50 14.10 -8.29
C GLY A 105 -6.18 13.40 -8.65
N HIS A 106 -5.09 13.72 -7.95
CA HIS A 106 -3.80 13.03 -8.06
C HIS A 106 -3.66 11.91 -7.02
N SER A 107 -2.99 10.82 -7.39
CA SER A 107 -2.56 9.73 -6.52
C SER A 107 -1.07 9.75 -6.31
N LEU A 108 -0.57 9.00 -5.32
CA LEU A 108 0.85 8.86 -5.10
C LEU A 108 1.58 8.37 -6.36
N ASN A 109 1.02 7.37 -7.06
CA ASN A 109 1.60 6.86 -8.31
C ASN A 109 1.71 7.91 -9.42
N ASP A 110 0.83 8.92 -9.46
CA ASP A 110 0.88 9.98 -10.49
C ASP A 110 2.00 10.99 -10.25
N LEU A 111 2.59 11.01 -9.05
CA LEU A 111 3.68 11.92 -8.69
C LEU A 111 5.03 11.21 -8.63
N LEU A 112 5.04 9.87 -8.61
CA LEU A 112 6.26 9.07 -8.52
C LEU A 112 6.86 8.80 -9.90
N MET A 113 8.18 8.91 -10.01
CA MET A 113 8.95 8.56 -11.19
C MET A 113 8.69 7.11 -11.58
N VAL A 114 8.34 6.91 -12.85
CA VAL A 114 8.30 5.58 -13.44
C VAL A 114 9.73 5.16 -13.79
N GLY A 115 10.17 4.03 -13.24
CA GLY A 115 11.46 3.46 -13.60
C GLY A 115 11.56 3.10 -15.10
N PRO A 116 12.78 2.99 -15.65
CA PRO A 116 12.96 2.58 -17.04
C PRO A 116 12.30 1.22 -17.30
N ARG A 117 11.68 1.06 -18.47
CA ARG A 117 11.07 -0.22 -18.88
C ARG A 117 12.18 -1.25 -19.12
N VAL A 118 12.39 -2.15 -18.16
CA VAL A 118 13.39 -3.24 -18.27
C VAL A 118 12.87 -4.40 -19.13
N GLN A 119 11.55 -4.59 -19.20
CA GLN A 119 10.95 -5.67 -19.99
C GLN A 119 10.90 -5.30 -21.48
N ARG A 120 11.38 -6.21 -22.34
CA ARG A 120 11.15 -6.11 -23.79
C ARG A 120 9.64 -6.08 -24.04
N ARG A 121 9.20 -5.19 -24.94
CA ARG A 121 7.79 -5.09 -25.34
C ARG A 121 7.32 -6.49 -25.73
N VAL A 122 6.29 -6.99 -25.05
CA VAL A 122 5.64 -8.24 -25.44
C VAL A 122 5.04 -8.00 -26.81
N ILE A 123 5.75 -8.45 -27.84
CA ILE A 123 5.21 -8.56 -29.19
C ILE A 123 4.36 -9.82 -29.12
N ASN A 124 3.04 -9.68 -29.23
CA ASN A 124 2.19 -10.82 -29.54
C ASN A 124 2.65 -11.33 -30.91
N SER A 125 3.51 -12.34 -30.94
CA SER A 125 3.63 -13.21 -32.09
C SER A 125 2.31 -13.96 -32.17
N ALA A 126 1.37 -13.40 -32.94
CA ALA A 126 0.30 -14.20 -33.52
C ALA A 126 0.99 -15.34 -34.28
N PHE A 127 0.80 -16.56 -33.80
CA PHE A 127 1.14 -17.76 -34.55
C PHE A 127 0.34 -17.73 -35.87
N LEU A 128 1.05 -17.78 -36.99
CA LEU A 128 0.58 -18.40 -38.23
C LEU A 128 1.32 -19.72 -38.39
#